data_AF-A0A7S0RUU0-F1
#
_entry.id   AF-A0A7S0RUU0-F1
#
_cell.length_a   1.000
_cell.length_b   1.000
_cell.length_c   1.000
_cell.angle_alpha   90.00
_cell.angle_beta   90.00
_cell.angle_gamma   90.00
#
_symmetry.space_group_name_H-M   'P 1'
#
loop_
_entity.id
_entity.type
_entity.pdbx_description
1 polymer ?
#
loop_
_entity_poly.entity_id
_entity_poly.type
_entity_poly.pdbx_seq_one_letter_code
_entity_poly.pdbx_strand_id
1 'polypeptide(L)'
;MASLGGAMALGLTVRGSPDGDTQFRGSMLCAEIQALIAIMRQNSKWALVPGYGYGEDELPEDQLLEEFKVLRRNVFVWKDWATRDPLTYLGPFLEVIRSVDTSGPITGMALSTLHRVLSQGFFDKNTPGAAAAMPQIADAVAHCRFEETDHDADEVVLARILQALLACLRCPAGELLSDDAVCSIVQACFRIGHHTGKEGELLQQMVRQTMHEMVRHLFSRLAGMSPLEPSPLPSPKVASRISVDAGGPGGGEAK
;
A
#
# COMPACT_ATOMS: atom_id res chain seq x y z
N MET A 1 -35.03 -29.24 16.83
CA MET A 1 -34.05 -28.86 17.86
C MET A 1 -33.44 -27.55 17.45
N ALA A 2 -33.45 -26.58 18.38
CA ALA A 2 -33.32 -25.16 18.12
C ALA A 2 -31.90 -24.69 17.79
N SER A 3 -31.87 -23.64 16.97
CA SER A 3 -30.80 -22.67 16.74
C SER A 3 -30.06 -22.25 18.01
N LEU A 4 -28.75 -22.04 17.91
CA LEU A 4 -28.00 -21.03 18.68
C LEU A 4 -26.72 -20.67 17.90
N GLY A 5 -26.84 -19.63 17.07
CA GLY A 5 -25.72 -18.82 16.62
C GLY A 5 -25.27 -17.87 17.72
N GLY A 6 -24.00 -17.46 17.66
CA GLY A 6 -23.42 -16.52 18.61
C GLY A 6 -21.96 -16.22 18.29
N ALA A 7 -21.71 -15.52 17.18
CA ALA A 7 -20.42 -14.90 16.92
C ALA A 7 -20.28 -13.67 17.84
N MET A 8 -19.41 -13.78 18.84
CA MET A 8 -18.99 -12.63 19.64
C MET A 8 -17.99 -11.79 18.84
N ALA A 9 -18.49 -10.75 18.18
CA ALA A 9 -17.69 -9.61 17.78
C ALA A 9 -17.52 -8.68 18.99
N LEU A 10 -16.41 -8.80 19.72
CA LEU A 10 -15.98 -7.79 20.69
C LEU A 10 -15.14 -6.75 19.97
N GLY A 11 -15.81 -5.87 19.23
CA GLY A 11 -15.28 -4.57 18.83
C GLY A 11 -15.36 -3.63 20.02
N LEU A 12 -14.30 -3.55 20.81
CA LEU A 12 -14.13 -2.48 21.79
C LEU A 12 -13.76 -1.19 21.05
N THR A 13 -14.74 -0.52 20.45
CA THR A 13 -14.63 0.92 20.15
C THR A 13 -14.73 1.68 21.47
N VAL A 14 -13.60 1.82 22.16
CA VAL A 14 -13.41 2.94 23.09
C VAL A 14 -13.50 4.20 22.24
N ARG A 15 -14.69 4.84 22.20
CA ARG A 15 -14.81 6.20 21.67
C ARG A 15 -13.99 7.10 22.59
N GLY A 16 -12.74 7.34 22.23
CA GLY A 16 -11.93 8.40 22.81
C GLY A 16 -12.62 9.74 22.64
N SER A 17 -12.38 10.67 23.55
CA SER A 17 -12.79 12.07 23.36
C SER A 17 -12.26 12.57 22.00
N PRO A 18 -13.05 13.30 21.19
CA PRO A 18 -12.60 13.82 19.89
C PRO A 18 -11.33 14.66 19.99
N ASP A 19 -11.11 15.32 21.13
CA ASP A 19 -9.90 16.09 21.42
C ASP A 19 -8.67 15.17 21.65
N GLY A 20 -8.88 13.99 22.21
CA GLY A 20 -7.83 13.01 22.49
C GLY A 20 -7.30 12.33 21.23
N ASP A 21 -8.19 11.99 20.29
CA ASP A 21 -7.80 11.40 19.00
C ASP A 21 -7.03 12.41 18.14
N THR A 22 -7.49 13.67 18.13
CA THR A 22 -6.81 14.80 17.47
C THR A 22 -5.39 15.02 17.99
N GLN A 23 -5.22 15.09 19.31
CA GLN A 23 -3.92 15.33 19.93
C GLN A 23 -2.96 14.14 19.72
N PHE A 24 -3.50 12.92 19.75
CA PHE A 24 -2.75 11.71 19.44
C PHE A 24 -2.21 11.73 18.00
N ARG A 25 -3.06 12.03 17.00
CA ARG A 25 -2.65 12.06 15.59
C ARG A 25 -1.54 13.09 15.33
N GLY A 26 -1.71 14.30 15.85
CA GLY A 26 -0.73 15.37 15.70
C GLY A 26 0.60 15.08 16.38
N SER A 27 0.57 14.56 17.62
CA SER A 27 1.80 14.20 18.35
C SER A 27 2.53 13.02 17.70
N MET A 28 1.80 11.99 17.26
CA MET A 28 2.36 10.84 16.57
C MET A 28 3.05 11.25 15.27
N LEU A 29 2.37 12.01 14.40
CA LEU A 29 2.97 12.43 13.13
C LEU A 29 4.12 13.41 13.34
N CYS A 30 4.04 14.33 14.32
CA CYS A 30 5.16 15.18 14.69
C CYS A 30 6.40 14.39 15.12
N ALA A 31 6.22 13.28 15.84
CA ALA A 31 7.33 12.43 16.28
C ALA A 31 7.95 11.68 15.10
N GLU A 32 7.14 11.14 14.19
CA GLU A 32 7.62 10.47 12.96
C GLU A 32 8.40 11.44 12.06
N ILE A 33 7.87 12.65 11.82
CA ILE A 33 8.56 13.66 11.01
C ILE A 33 9.90 14.03 11.65
N GLN A 34 9.97 14.15 12.97
CA GLN A 34 11.23 14.43 13.67
C GLN A 34 12.23 13.29 13.52
N ALA A 35 11.79 12.04 13.63
CA ALA A 35 12.64 10.87 13.43
C ALA A 35 13.18 10.82 11.99
N LEU A 36 12.33 11.09 10.99
CA LEU A 36 12.75 11.14 9.58
C LEU A 36 13.79 12.24 9.33
N ILE A 37 13.54 13.47 9.80
CA ILE A 37 14.49 14.59 9.70
C ILE A 37 15.84 14.23 10.36
N ALA A 38 15.81 13.54 11.50
CA ALA A 38 17.03 13.12 12.19
C ALA A 38 17.83 12.09 11.39
N ILE A 39 17.16 11.13 10.72
CA ILE A 39 17.81 10.14 9.84
C ILE A 39 18.36 10.82 8.59
N MET A 40 17.59 11.74 7.98
CA MET A 40 18.06 12.53 6.83
C MET A 40 19.36 13.23 7.18
N ARG A 41 19.44 13.99 8.28
CA ARG A 41 20.67 14.69 8.69
C ARG A 41 21.90 13.81 8.94
N GLN A 42 21.72 12.52 9.20
CA GLN A 42 22.83 11.57 9.40
C GLN A 42 23.37 11.01 8.09
N ASN A 43 22.58 11.07 7.01
CA ASN A 43 23.02 10.63 5.69
C ASN A 43 23.92 11.69 5.07
N SER A 44 25.12 11.32 4.58
CA SER A 44 26.13 12.26 4.05
C SER A 44 25.63 13.14 2.89
N LYS A 45 24.63 12.69 2.12
CA LYS A 45 23.97 13.48 1.07
C LYS A 45 23.14 14.65 1.63
N TRP A 46 22.64 14.48 2.85
CA TRP A 46 21.70 15.36 3.54
C TRP A 46 22.31 16.03 4.78
N ALA A 47 23.46 15.54 5.22
CA ALA A 47 24.31 16.17 6.21
C ALA A 47 24.91 17.41 5.57
N LEU A 48 24.80 18.55 6.24
CA LEU A 48 25.60 19.73 5.94
C LEU A 48 27.08 19.33 6.10
N VAL A 49 27.74 18.95 5.01
CA VAL A 49 29.19 18.79 4.98
C VAL A 49 29.75 20.21 4.87
N PRO A 50 30.43 20.77 5.89
CA PRO A 50 31.29 21.92 5.68
C PRO A 50 32.51 21.38 4.92
N GLY A 51 32.39 21.29 3.60
CA GLY A 51 33.45 20.85 2.71
C GLY A 51 34.54 21.90 2.68
N TYR A 52 35.75 21.48 3.03
CA TYR A 52 36.98 22.22 2.80
C TYR A 52 37.04 22.76 1.36
N GLY A 53 37.05 24.08 1.18
CA GLY A 53 37.52 24.72 -0.05
C GLY A 53 36.60 25.82 -0.60
N TYR A 54 37.00 27.08 -0.34
CA TYR A 54 36.65 28.29 -1.09
C TYR A 54 35.16 28.55 -1.38
N GLY A 55 34.52 29.34 -0.51
CA GLY A 55 33.26 30.04 -0.79
C GLY A 55 32.24 29.83 0.31
N GLU A 56 31.92 30.88 1.05
CA GLU A 56 30.81 30.97 2.00
C GLU A 56 29.45 31.02 1.27
N ASP A 57 29.23 30.13 0.30
CA ASP A 57 27.88 29.88 -0.20
C ASP A 57 27.40 28.64 0.55
N GLU A 58 26.62 28.85 1.63
CA GLU A 58 25.84 27.79 2.27
C GLU A 58 25.13 27.01 1.16
N LEU A 59 25.56 25.76 0.91
CA LEU A 59 24.88 24.90 -0.04
C LEU A 59 23.40 24.87 0.34
N PRO A 60 22.47 25.16 -0.59
CA PRO A 60 21.05 25.19 -0.26
C PRO A 60 20.66 23.88 0.44
N GLU A 61 20.00 23.99 1.60
CA GLU A 61 19.41 22.82 2.23
C GLU A 61 18.51 22.09 1.22
N ASP A 62 18.52 20.76 1.25
CA ASP A 62 17.71 19.96 0.35
C ASP A 62 16.22 20.34 0.49
N GLN A 63 15.56 20.61 -0.63
CA GLN A 63 14.16 21.04 -0.69
C GLN A 63 13.24 20.13 0.13
N LEU A 64 13.46 18.81 0.08
CA LEU A 64 12.62 17.85 0.78
C LEU A 64 12.77 17.95 2.31
N LEU A 65 13.97 18.29 2.79
CA LEU A 65 14.22 18.50 4.21
C LEU A 65 13.46 19.74 4.73
N GLU A 66 13.44 20.82 3.95
CA GLU A 66 12.65 22.02 4.26
C GLU A 66 11.14 21.73 4.23
N GLU A 67 10.66 20.94 3.28
CA GLU A 67 9.27 20.50 3.22
C GLU A 67 8.85 19.74 4.49
N PHE A 68 9.69 18.84 5.00
CA PHE A 68 9.42 18.15 6.28
C PHE A 68 9.44 19.10 7.49
N LYS A 69 10.33 20.10 7.51
CA LYS A 69 10.32 21.12 8.57
C LYS A 69 9.03 21.95 8.55
N VAL A 70 8.58 22.37 7.37
CA VAL A 70 7.32 23.10 7.19
C VAL A 70 6.15 22.22 7.58
N LEU A 71 6.11 20.97 7.13
CA LEU A 71 5.07 20.01 7.47
C LEU A 71 4.97 19.82 8.99
N ARG A 72 6.10 19.66 9.70
CA ARG A 72 6.11 19.54 11.17
C ARG A 72 5.47 20.75 11.85
N ARG A 73 5.82 21.97 11.43
CA ARG A 73 5.24 23.20 12.00
C ARG A 73 3.73 23.24 11.79
N ASN A 74 3.28 22.84 10.60
CA ASN A 74 1.86 22.78 10.27
C ASN A 74 1.12 21.74 11.14
N VAL A 75 1.60 20.50 11.14
CA VAL A 75 1.03 19.38 11.92
C VAL A 75 0.89 19.72 13.40
N PHE A 76 1.84 20.47 13.97
CA PHE A 76 1.81 20.87 15.37
C PHE A 76 0.64 21.81 15.73
N VAL A 77 0.17 22.64 14.77
CA VAL A 77 -0.86 23.65 15.00
C VAL A 77 -2.26 23.14 14.63
N TRP A 78 -2.35 22.05 13.87
CA TRP A 78 -3.60 21.52 13.36
C TRP A 78 -4.46 20.90 14.46
N LYS A 79 -5.73 21.30 14.50
CA LYS A 79 -6.76 20.77 15.41
C LYS A 79 -7.75 19.86 14.70
N ASP A 80 -8.14 20.18 13.47
CA ASP A 80 -9.12 19.37 12.74
C ASP A 80 -8.41 18.37 11.83
N TRP A 81 -8.31 17.11 12.28
CA TRP A 81 -7.71 16.02 11.49
C TRP A 81 -8.71 15.33 10.57
N ALA A 82 -9.97 15.23 10.99
CA ALA A 82 -11.01 14.48 10.26
C ALA A 82 -11.36 15.08 8.88
N THR A 83 -11.07 16.36 8.67
CA THR A 83 -11.40 17.09 7.43
C THR A 83 -10.18 17.38 6.57
N ARG A 84 -8.98 16.97 7.00
CA ARG A 84 -7.74 17.26 6.28
C ARG A 84 -7.48 16.27 5.16
N ASP A 85 -7.15 16.82 4.00
CA ASP A 85 -6.71 16.04 2.86
C ASP A 85 -5.45 15.24 3.22
N PRO A 86 -5.49 13.90 3.13
CA PRO A 86 -4.35 13.05 3.44
C PRO A 86 -3.07 13.41 2.67
N LEU A 87 -3.18 13.91 1.44
CA LEU A 87 -2.01 14.28 0.65
C LEU A 87 -1.29 15.50 1.22
N THR A 88 -1.96 16.35 2.00
CA THR A 88 -1.32 17.53 2.62
C THR A 88 -0.24 17.12 3.63
N TYR A 89 -0.35 15.94 4.24
CA TYR A 89 0.62 15.45 5.22
C TYR A 89 1.31 14.15 4.83
N LEU A 90 0.86 13.46 3.77
CA LEU A 90 1.54 12.29 3.22
C LEU A 90 2.38 12.59 1.98
N GLY A 91 2.12 13.69 1.26
CA GLY A 91 2.83 14.04 0.02
C GLY A 91 4.35 13.89 0.09
N PRO A 92 5.03 14.56 1.06
CA PRO A 92 6.49 14.44 1.20
C PRO A 92 6.98 13.01 1.47
N PHE A 93 6.22 12.21 2.23
CA PHE A 93 6.56 10.81 2.47
C PHE A 93 6.42 9.96 1.20
N LEU A 94 5.42 10.22 0.36
CA LEU A 94 5.24 9.53 -0.90
C LEU A 94 6.34 9.89 -1.90
N GLU A 95 6.87 11.12 -1.85
CA GLU A 95 8.03 11.52 -2.65
C GLU A 95 9.30 10.75 -2.25
N VAL A 96 9.57 10.66 -0.94
CA VAL A 96 10.67 9.83 -0.41
C VAL A 96 10.60 8.39 -0.91
N ILE A 97 9.41 7.79 -0.91
CA ILE A 97 9.16 6.39 -1.27
C ILE A 97 9.32 6.12 -2.78
N ARG A 98 9.04 7.12 -3.61
CA ARG A 98 9.18 6.99 -5.07
C ARG A 98 10.62 7.28 -5.55
N SER A 99 11.40 7.98 -4.74
CA SER A 99 12.77 8.35 -5.07
C SER A 99 13.70 7.14 -5.09
N VAL A 100 14.53 7.04 -6.12
CA VAL A 100 15.66 6.08 -6.14
C VAL A 100 16.86 6.55 -5.35
N ASP A 101 16.99 7.87 -5.17
CA ASP A 101 18.16 8.47 -4.56
C ASP A 101 18.01 8.65 -3.04
N THR A 102 16.99 8.01 -2.45
CA THR A 102 16.75 7.97 -1.00
C THR A 102 17.31 6.66 -0.46
N SER A 103 18.11 6.76 0.60
CA SER A 103 18.73 5.58 1.20
C SER A 103 17.69 4.69 1.89
N GLY A 104 17.99 3.38 1.96
CA GLY A 104 17.13 2.39 2.63
C GLY A 104 16.62 2.82 4.02
N PRO A 105 17.46 3.39 4.92
CA PRO A 105 16.99 3.88 6.22
C PRO A 105 15.96 5.02 6.15
N ILE A 106 16.12 5.98 5.21
CA ILE A 106 15.18 7.09 5.02
C ILE A 106 13.86 6.55 4.47
N THR A 107 13.92 5.74 3.41
CA THR A 107 12.74 5.11 2.80
C THR A 107 12.01 4.21 3.78
N GLY A 108 12.74 3.41 4.55
CA GLY A 108 12.19 2.55 5.60
C GLY A 108 11.45 3.33 6.68
N MET A 109 11.96 4.49 7.10
CA MET A 109 11.25 5.34 8.05
C MET A 109 9.95 5.89 7.43
N ALA A 110 9.98 6.38 6.19
CA ALA A 110 8.79 6.88 5.50
C ALA A 110 7.70 5.79 5.35
N LEU A 111 8.08 4.57 4.96
CA LEU A 111 7.17 3.42 4.90
C LEU A 111 6.58 3.07 6.26
N SER A 112 7.38 3.13 7.33
CA SER A 112 6.93 2.86 8.70
C SER A 112 5.91 3.89 9.18
N THR A 113 6.15 5.17 8.86
CA THR A 113 5.20 6.26 9.14
C THR A 113 3.88 6.05 8.40
N LEU A 114 3.93 5.73 7.09
CA LEU A 114 2.74 5.44 6.30
C LEU A 114 1.95 4.24 6.83
N HIS A 115 2.64 3.15 7.15
CA HIS A 115 2.02 1.98 7.78
C HIS A 115 1.29 2.36 9.08
N ARG A 116 1.90 3.19 9.94
CA ARG A 116 1.26 3.67 11.18
C ARG A 116 0.05 4.54 10.90
N VAL A 117 0.15 5.55 10.03
CA VAL A 117 -0.96 6.43 9.67
C VAL A 117 -2.16 5.62 9.15
N LEU A 118 -1.92 4.66 8.27
CA LEU A 118 -2.95 3.78 7.71
C LEU A 118 -3.56 2.87 8.78
N SER A 119 -2.72 2.22 9.60
CA SER A 119 -3.16 1.28 10.63
C SER A 119 -3.93 1.94 11.78
N GLN A 120 -3.62 3.20 12.07
CA GLN A 120 -4.32 3.99 13.10
C GLN A 120 -5.58 4.70 12.56
N GLY A 121 -5.90 4.57 11.27
CA GLY A 121 -7.11 5.14 10.69
C GLY A 121 -7.15 6.68 10.72
N PHE A 122 -6.02 7.32 10.39
CA PHE A 122 -5.93 8.79 10.31
C PHE A 122 -6.96 9.40 9.35
N PHE A 123 -7.39 8.63 8.35
CA PHE A 123 -8.43 8.98 7.40
C PHE A 123 -9.21 7.73 7.01
N ASP A 124 -10.45 7.93 6.55
CA ASP A 124 -11.33 6.89 6.05
C ASP A 124 -11.91 7.26 4.68
N LYS A 125 -12.80 6.42 4.16
CA LYS A 125 -13.44 6.64 2.85
C LYS A 125 -14.25 7.95 2.74
N ASN A 126 -14.64 8.54 3.87
CA ASN A 126 -15.43 9.78 3.93
C ASN A 126 -14.55 11.01 4.15
N THR A 127 -13.26 10.84 4.46
CA THR A 127 -12.33 11.96 4.62
C THR A 127 -12.16 12.72 3.29
N PRO A 128 -12.26 14.06 3.27
CA PRO A 128 -12.02 14.85 2.07
C PRO A 128 -10.65 14.53 1.45
N GLY A 129 -10.59 14.36 0.14
CA GLY A 129 -9.34 14.02 -0.57
C GLY A 129 -8.93 12.54 -0.50
N ALA A 130 -9.53 11.71 0.37
CA ALA A 130 -9.13 10.30 0.51
C ALA A 130 -9.25 9.50 -0.80
N ALA A 131 -10.29 9.75 -1.60
CA ALA A 131 -10.49 9.09 -2.89
C ALA A 131 -9.35 9.37 -3.90
N ALA A 132 -8.71 10.55 -3.82
CA ALA A 132 -7.55 10.88 -4.62
C ALA A 132 -6.24 10.41 -3.97
N ALA A 133 -6.18 10.40 -2.63
CA ALA A 133 -4.99 10.03 -1.87
C ALA A 133 -4.72 8.53 -1.87
N MET A 134 -5.74 7.70 -1.63
CA MET A 134 -5.56 6.27 -1.41
C MET A 134 -4.94 5.55 -2.62
N PRO A 135 -5.37 5.81 -3.88
CA PRO A 135 -4.70 5.24 -5.05
C PRO A 135 -3.24 5.68 -5.18
N GLN A 136 -2.92 6.94 -4.88
CA GLN A 136 -1.54 7.45 -4.94
C GLN A 136 -0.65 6.84 -3.86
N ILE A 137 -1.20 6.58 -2.67
CA ILE A 137 -0.49 5.89 -1.59
C ILE A 137 -0.19 4.45 -2.01
N ALA A 138 -1.20 3.72 -2.48
CA ALA A 138 -1.03 2.34 -2.94
C ALA A 138 -0.02 2.26 -4.09
N ASP A 139 -0.10 3.17 -5.05
CA ASP A 139 0.85 3.26 -6.17
C ASP A 139 2.27 3.52 -5.69
N ALA A 140 2.48 4.51 -4.80
CA ALA A 140 3.80 4.83 -4.27
C ALA A 140 4.43 3.61 -3.57
N VAL A 141 3.66 2.91 -2.74
CA VAL A 141 4.16 1.74 -1.99
C VAL A 141 4.38 0.54 -2.94
N ALA A 142 3.47 0.29 -3.88
CA ALA A 142 3.58 -0.81 -4.83
C ALA A 142 4.75 -0.63 -5.81
N HIS A 143 5.13 0.61 -6.09
CA HIS A 143 6.26 0.96 -6.96
C HIS A 143 7.40 1.62 -6.18
N CYS A 144 7.50 1.35 -4.88
CA CYS A 144 8.54 1.89 -4.01
C CYS A 144 9.93 1.62 -4.60
N ARG A 145 10.79 2.64 -4.53
CA ARG A 145 12.20 2.56 -4.94
C ARG A 145 13.07 3.10 -3.80
N PHE A 146 14.30 2.64 -3.75
CA PHE A 146 15.31 3.13 -2.82
C PHE A 146 16.69 2.75 -3.36
N GLU A 147 17.71 3.38 -2.80
CA GLU A 147 19.10 3.03 -3.05
C GLU A 147 19.42 1.69 -2.36
N GLU A 148 19.56 0.63 -3.16
CA GLU A 148 20.01 -0.70 -2.71
C GLU A 148 21.47 -0.62 -2.26
N THR A 149 21.76 -1.04 -1.03
CA THR A 149 23.12 -0.95 -0.47
C THR A 149 23.71 -2.30 -0.15
N ASP A 150 23.10 -3.01 0.79
CA ASP A 150 23.52 -4.33 1.24
C ASP A 150 22.30 -5.16 1.58
N HIS A 151 22.43 -6.48 1.37
CA HIS A 151 21.30 -7.40 1.39
C HIS A 151 20.47 -7.31 2.67
N ASP A 152 21.12 -7.30 3.84
CA ASP A 152 20.45 -7.30 5.14
C ASP A 152 19.67 -6.00 5.36
N ALA A 153 20.26 -4.85 5.04
CA ALA A 153 19.58 -3.56 5.15
C ALA A 153 18.36 -3.46 4.21
N ASP A 154 18.53 -3.95 2.98
CA ASP A 154 17.50 -3.93 1.95
C ASP A 154 16.32 -4.84 2.33
N GLU A 155 16.58 -6.01 2.94
CA GLU A 155 15.52 -6.91 3.44
C GLU A 155 14.59 -6.21 4.42
N VAL A 156 15.13 -5.37 5.32
CA VAL A 156 14.31 -4.63 6.28
C VAL A 156 13.41 -3.61 5.59
N VAL A 157 13.88 -2.98 4.51
CA VAL A 157 13.05 -2.05 3.72
C VAL A 157 11.95 -2.81 2.99
N LEU A 158 12.29 -3.93 2.34
CA LEU A 158 11.33 -4.80 1.66
C LEU A 158 10.24 -5.32 2.62
N ALA A 159 10.63 -5.71 3.84
CA ALA A 159 9.69 -6.09 4.90
C ALA A 159 8.71 -4.97 5.26
N ARG A 160 9.18 -3.72 5.31
CA ARG A 160 8.32 -2.54 5.55
C ARG A 160 7.41 -2.23 4.37
N ILE A 161 7.84 -2.46 3.13
CA ILE A 161 6.98 -2.36 1.95
C ILE A 161 5.81 -3.35 2.08
N LEU A 162 6.08 -4.62 2.40
CA LEU A 162 5.03 -5.63 2.61
C LEU A 162 4.00 -5.21 3.67
N GLN A 163 4.48 -4.68 4.80
CA GLN A 163 3.61 -4.17 5.85
C GLN A 163 2.74 -3.00 5.36
N ALA A 164 3.33 -2.02 4.68
CA ALA A 164 2.61 -0.87 4.14
C ALA A 164 1.58 -1.29 3.07
N LEU A 165 1.92 -2.23 2.19
CA LEU A 165 1.01 -2.80 1.19
C LEU A 165 -0.21 -3.46 1.84
N LEU A 166 0.00 -4.27 2.87
CA LEU A 166 -1.09 -4.90 3.61
C LEU A 166 -1.95 -3.87 4.34
N ALA A 167 -1.34 -2.84 4.92
CA ALA A 167 -2.06 -1.76 5.57
C ALA A 167 -2.92 -0.95 4.59
N CYS A 168 -2.48 -0.74 3.35
CA CYS A 168 -3.29 -0.10 2.31
C CYS A 168 -4.61 -0.84 2.06
N LEU A 169 -4.59 -2.16 2.07
CA LEU A 169 -5.79 -2.98 1.88
C LEU A 169 -6.71 -2.93 3.10
N ARG A 170 -6.14 -3.01 4.30
CA ARG A 170 -6.90 -3.20 5.55
C ARG A 170 -7.39 -1.91 6.19
N CYS A 171 -6.82 -0.76 5.85
CA CYS A 171 -7.19 0.51 6.46
C CYS A 171 -8.64 0.89 6.09
N PRO A 172 -9.29 1.76 6.88
CA PRO A 172 -10.67 2.20 6.61
C PRO A 172 -10.87 2.86 5.23
N ALA A 173 -9.82 3.47 4.68
CA ALA A 173 -9.82 4.06 3.34
C ALA A 173 -9.54 3.05 2.22
N GLY A 174 -9.13 1.81 2.53
CA GLY A 174 -8.82 0.76 1.55
C GLY A 174 -10.01 0.31 0.71
N GLU A 175 -11.24 0.68 1.11
CA GLU A 175 -12.44 0.54 0.29
C GLU A 175 -12.42 1.38 -0.98
N LEU A 176 -11.62 2.44 -1.01
CA LEU A 176 -11.47 3.35 -2.16
C LEU A 176 -10.50 2.82 -3.23
N LEU A 177 -9.82 1.69 -2.98
CA LEU A 177 -8.92 1.10 -3.95
C LEU A 177 -9.71 0.44 -5.08
N SER A 178 -9.33 0.74 -6.32
CA SER A 178 -9.80 0.02 -7.50
C SER A 178 -9.23 -1.41 -7.54
N ASP A 179 -9.89 -2.28 -8.29
CA ASP A 179 -9.41 -3.64 -8.54
C ASP A 179 -7.98 -3.63 -9.12
N ASP A 180 -7.67 -2.71 -10.03
CA ASP A 180 -6.32 -2.54 -10.60
C ASP A 180 -5.28 -2.19 -9.52
N ALA A 181 -5.62 -1.30 -8.58
CA ALA A 181 -4.72 -0.93 -7.49
C ALA A 181 -4.51 -2.11 -6.52
N VAL A 182 -5.56 -2.87 -6.23
CA VAL A 182 -5.48 -4.12 -5.45
C VAL A 182 -4.60 -5.15 -6.15
N CYS A 183 -4.77 -5.33 -7.46
CA CYS A 183 -3.92 -6.22 -8.26
C CYS A 183 -2.46 -5.77 -8.25
N SER A 184 -2.20 -4.47 -8.39
CA SER A 184 -0.84 -3.91 -8.31
C SER A 184 -0.18 -4.19 -6.95
N ILE A 185 -0.93 -4.04 -5.84
CA ILE A 185 -0.47 -4.39 -4.50
C ILE A 185 -0.07 -5.87 -4.40
N VAL A 186 -0.94 -6.78 -4.89
CA VAL A 186 -0.66 -8.23 -4.86
C VAL A 186 0.55 -8.57 -5.73
N GLN A 187 0.67 -7.96 -6.91
CA GLN A 187 1.82 -8.13 -7.80
C GLN A 187 3.12 -7.63 -7.18
N ALA A 188 3.09 -6.52 -6.44
CA ALA A 188 4.25 -6.02 -5.71
C ALA A 188 4.73 -7.02 -4.66
N CYS A 189 3.82 -7.62 -3.88
CA CYS A 189 4.17 -8.70 -2.95
C CYS A 189 4.82 -9.90 -3.65
N PHE A 190 4.30 -10.31 -4.82
CA PHE A 190 4.92 -11.39 -5.60
C PHE A 190 6.32 -10.99 -6.06
N ARG A 191 6.50 -9.77 -6.56
CA ARG A 191 7.81 -9.29 -7.03
C ARG A 191 8.85 -9.28 -5.91
N ILE A 192 8.49 -8.80 -4.72
CA ILE A 192 9.36 -8.86 -3.52
C ILE A 192 9.72 -10.31 -3.18
N GLY A 193 8.73 -11.22 -3.20
CA GLY A 193 8.97 -12.65 -2.98
C GLY A 193 9.87 -13.33 -4.02
N HIS A 194 10.04 -12.79 -5.21
CA HIS A 194 10.99 -13.33 -6.19
C HIS A 194 12.37 -12.64 -6.11
N HIS A 195 12.43 -11.43 -5.55
CA HIS A 195 13.66 -10.64 -5.46
C HIS A 195 14.67 -11.22 -4.46
N THR A 196 14.22 -11.91 -3.40
CA THR A 196 15.06 -12.27 -2.25
C THR A 196 15.85 -13.57 -2.38
N GLY A 197 15.84 -14.21 -3.55
CA GLY A 197 16.64 -15.42 -3.81
C GLY A 197 16.44 -16.54 -2.77
N LYS A 198 17.50 -17.33 -2.52
CA LYS A 198 17.52 -18.40 -1.51
C LYS A 198 18.00 -17.95 -0.13
N GLU A 199 18.50 -16.72 0.00
CA GLU A 199 19.20 -16.25 1.21
C GLU A 199 18.27 -15.50 2.18
N GLY A 200 17.15 -14.96 1.68
CA GLY A 200 16.15 -14.24 2.48
C GLY A 200 15.04 -15.09 3.11
N GLU A 201 15.36 -16.15 3.87
CA GLU A 201 14.34 -17.06 4.41
C GLU A 201 13.26 -16.37 5.28
N LEU A 202 13.68 -15.39 6.09
CA LEU A 202 12.76 -14.62 6.95
C LEU A 202 11.82 -13.76 6.11
N LEU A 203 12.36 -13.01 5.16
CA LEU A 203 11.55 -12.16 4.28
C LEU A 203 10.61 -13.01 3.43
N GLN A 204 11.05 -14.18 2.95
CA GLN A 204 10.18 -15.16 2.28
C GLN A 204 9.01 -15.61 3.16
N GLN A 205 9.26 -15.88 4.45
CA GLN A 205 8.20 -16.20 5.40
C GLN A 205 7.24 -15.03 5.59
N MET A 206 7.75 -13.80 5.65
CA MET A 206 6.93 -12.58 5.74
C MET A 206 6.08 -12.36 4.49
N VAL A 207 6.62 -12.59 3.29
CA VAL A 207 5.86 -12.53 2.03
C VAL A 207 4.72 -13.55 2.05
N ARG A 208 5.00 -14.81 2.42
CA ARG A 208 3.98 -15.86 2.51
C ARG A 208 2.87 -15.47 3.48
N GLN A 209 3.22 -14.99 4.67
CA GLN A 209 2.24 -14.56 5.66
C GLN A 209 1.41 -13.38 5.14
N THR A 210 2.07 -12.37 4.57
CA THR A 210 1.42 -11.18 4.02
C THR A 210 0.42 -11.56 2.93
N MET A 211 0.81 -12.41 1.99
CA MET A 211 -0.06 -12.90 0.92
C MET A 211 -1.29 -13.64 1.48
N HIS A 212 -1.11 -14.49 2.49
CA HIS A 212 -2.24 -15.17 3.13
C HIS A 212 -3.21 -14.16 3.75
N GLU A 213 -2.70 -13.13 4.43
CA GLU A 213 -3.53 -12.08 5.02
C GLU A 213 -4.25 -11.24 3.96
N MET A 214 -3.58 -10.90 2.86
CA MET A 214 -4.18 -10.18 1.73
C MET A 214 -5.36 -10.98 1.15
N VAL A 215 -5.15 -12.26 0.83
CA VAL A 215 -6.20 -13.12 0.28
C VAL A 215 -7.37 -13.23 1.26
N ARG A 216 -7.12 -13.51 2.54
CA ARG A 216 -8.20 -13.59 3.54
C ARG A 216 -8.99 -12.28 3.62
N HIS A 217 -8.31 -11.15 3.61
CA HIS A 217 -8.96 -9.84 3.67
C HIS A 217 -9.83 -9.60 2.42
N LEU A 218 -9.28 -9.81 1.22
CA LEU A 218 -10.01 -9.61 -0.04
C LEU A 218 -11.25 -10.50 -0.13
N PHE A 219 -11.14 -11.79 0.20
CA PHE A 219 -12.29 -12.70 0.19
C PHE A 219 -13.33 -12.36 1.26
N SER A 220 -12.92 -11.83 2.43
CA SER A 220 -13.87 -11.35 3.43
C SER A 220 -14.68 -10.14 2.95
N ARG A 221 -14.07 -9.25 2.16
CA ARG A 221 -14.77 -8.13 1.51
C ARG A 221 -15.75 -8.61 0.44
N LEU A 222 -15.35 -9.58 -0.38
CA LEU A 222 -16.21 -10.18 -1.40
C LEU A 222 -17.43 -10.88 -0.79
N ALA A 223 -17.27 -11.59 0.33
CA ALA A 223 -18.37 -12.26 1.01
C ALA A 223 -19.46 -11.28 1.52
N GLY A 224 -19.09 -10.01 1.75
CA GLY A 224 -20.01 -8.94 2.12
C GLY A 224 -20.69 -8.24 0.94
N MET A 225 -20.23 -8.48 -0.30
CA MET A 225 -20.85 -7.92 -1.50
C MET A 225 -22.06 -8.77 -1.89
N SER A 226 -23.22 -8.15 -2.16
CA SER A 226 -24.39 -8.87 -2.68
C SER A 226 -24.02 -9.60 -3.97
N PRO A 227 -24.56 -10.82 -4.22
CA PRO A 227 -24.31 -11.53 -5.47
C PRO A 227 -24.61 -10.61 -6.66
N LEU A 228 -23.66 -10.49 -7.58
CA LEU A 228 -23.92 -9.87 -8.88
C LEU A 228 -25.11 -10.62 -9.49
N GLU A 229 -26.21 -9.91 -9.78
CA GLU A 229 -27.32 -10.44 -10.57
C GLU A 229 -26.70 -11.13 -11.80
N PRO A 230 -26.95 -12.43 -12.01
CA PRO A 230 -26.32 -13.15 -13.12
C PRO A 230 -26.78 -12.51 -14.42
N SER A 231 -25.86 -11.80 -15.08
CA SER A 231 -26.08 -11.31 -16.44
C SER A 231 -26.48 -12.50 -17.31
N PRO A 232 -27.61 -12.43 -18.04
CA PRO A 232 -28.11 -13.56 -18.81
C PRO A 232 -27.02 -14.00 -19.79
N LEU A 233 -26.55 -15.24 -19.61
CA LEU A 233 -25.60 -15.87 -20.52
C LEU A 233 -26.17 -15.78 -21.95
N PRO A 234 -25.37 -15.37 -22.95
CA PRO A 234 -25.81 -15.46 -24.33
C PRO A 234 -26.15 -16.92 -24.63
N SER A 235 -27.40 -17.15 -25.02
CA SER A 235 -27.94 -18.47 -25.32
C SER A 235 -27.00 -19.22 -26.27
N PRO A 236 -26.72 -20.52 -26.04
CA PRO A 236 -25.87 -21.30 -26.92
C PRO A 236 -26.47 -21.27 -28.34
N LYS A 237 -25.72 -20.69 -29.29
CA LYS A 237 -26.05 -20.80 -30.70
C LYS A 237 -26.03 -22.29 -31.03
N VAL A 238 -27.20 -22.87 -31.27
CA VAL A 238 -27.35 -24.24 -31.78
C VAL A 238 -26.54 -24.31 -33.06
N ALA A 239 -25.38 -24.97 -33.00
CA ALA A 239 -24.65 -25.35 -34.19
C ALA A 239 -25.56 -26.30 -34.98
N SER A 240 -26.08 -25.82 -36.11
CA SER A 240 -26.78 -26.63 -37.08
C SER A 240 -25.91 -27.84 -37.41
N ARG A 241 -26.38 -29.03 -37.06
CA ARG A 241 -25.73 -30.30 -37.42
C ARG A 241 -25.54 -30.31 -38.93
N ILE A 242 -24.30 -30.39 -39.37
CA ILE A 242 -23.96 -30.73 -40.75
C ILE A 242 -24.48 -32.15 -40.96
N SER A 243 -25.53 -32.30 -41.76
CA SER A 243 -25.99 -33.58 -42.27
C SER A 243 -24.90 -34.16 -43.15
N VAL A 244 -24.15 -35.14 -42.62
CA VAL A 244 -23.33 -36.03 -43.44
C VAL A 244 -24.29 -36.95 -44.19
N ASP A 245 -24.40 -36.71 -45.49
CA ASP A 245 -25.11 -37.53 -46.45
C ASP A 245 -24.45 -38.92 -46.52
N ALA A 246 -25.17 -39.94 -46.05
CA ALA A 246 -24.79 -41.33 -46.15
C ALA A 246 -25.17 -41.85 -47.54
N GLY A 247 -24.34 -41.55 -48.54
CA GLY A 247 -24.44 -42.11 -49.88
C GLY A 247 -23.77 -43.48 -49.99
N GLY A 248 -24.56 -44.54 -49.86
CA GLY A 248 -24.27 -45.87 -50.41
C GLY A 248 -25.60 -46.61 -50.64
N PRO A 249 -25.69 -47.68 -51.45
CA PRO A 249 -24.64 -48.45 -52.12
C PRO A 249 -24.89 -48.66 -53.64
N GLY A 250 -23.91 -49.17 -54.37
CA GLY A 250 -24.12 -49.59 -55.77
C GLY A 250 -23.04 -50.55 -56.24
N GLY A 251 -23.36 -51.85 -56.19
CA GLY A 251 -22.54 -52.92 -56.75
C GLY A 251 -22.48 -52.87 -58.28
N GLY A 252 -21.47 -53.54 -58.83
CA GLY A 252 -21.34 -53.77 -60.26
C GLY A 252 -20.02 -54.49 -60.58
N GLU A 253 -20.12 -55.79 -60.79
CA GLU A 253 -19.11 -56.63 -61.44
C GLU A 253 -18.69 -56.07 -62.81
N ALA A 254 -17.43 -56.28 -63.20
CA ALA A 254 -17.06 -57.15 -64.33
C ALA A 254 -15.71 -56.75 -64.98
N LYS A 255 -14.88 -57.80 -65.10
CA LYS A 255 -13.81 -58.04 -66.06
C LYS A 255 -12.39 -57.53 -65.77
#